data_AF-A0A7J7QQ19-F1
#
_entry.id   AF-A0A7J7QQ19-F1
#
_cell.length_a   1.000
_cell.length_b   1.000
_cell.length_c   1.000
_cell.angle_alpha   90.00
_cell.angle_beta   90.00
_cell.angle_gamma   90.00
#
_symmetry.space_group_name_H-M   'P 1'
#
loop_
_entity.id
_entity.type
_entity.pdbx_description
1 polymer ?
#
loop_
_entity_poly.entity_id
_entity_poly.type
_entity_poly.pdbx_seq_one_letter_code
_entity_poly.pdbx_strand_id
1 'polypeptide(L)'
;MPQIFHGVDQEHTSVGNVAFVGGGGAAAANAATLTITDSAFSSNAATLGAGVVAVNAASLTINGSSVVSKNNASQDGGGVCVLGDAVLQLSPSTQIVNNVAGGRGGGVSLGNGNFAVGDVLTAAGRDNTAKLGDSRVAVTVRRLALVSSPFVHGYVSRGATSDSGDDSSLQAQLFVSGHCDLPCEGVSVRAMLEGSAFLGVNSSGSRGSVSLHLKVTRPPGVYSIIFSLTDDPAGIAPATLQLEVRSCTQGEVTPRPDACEVCSAGSFSLSPSNASCDVCPEGASCPGGALILAQPGYWHSAPRSLQMHRCPNPHACRGNTLTSLAEQCVATASAACNAHATGSSYSSKQCSRGYQGNLCGVCADGFGSLKPFTCTACSQPSVTIGLYAAAAVVLLAFMMLLCHLNMTGSASVAGQAGAYMLIVVGINIQLPEALALPVTALSWLWAAAAAPESLGIECAFPESEIPLPLRKVVFYLCMPLAMLAALLCVQGVIIMGVSRPPCCYWECVVVFETVVLVAIRVFGWTLGPFYQGLAVNVVVALILIVLLVVRPYAHQRTGRVALHGMGCLLLTSYAVLSFVRCGGAAAGREYVLALGVATVVINLVFVCSVVWQLLRYLAGLRCGQAHIPEQLTLEV
;
A
#
# COMPACT_ATOMS: atom_id res chain seq x y z
N MET A 1 -5.02 -59.09 67.25
CA MET A 1 -5.19 -59.90 66.04
C MET A 1 -6.28 -59.24 65.21
N PRO A 2 -6.12 -59.04 63.90
CA PRO A 2 -7.23 -58.63 63.05
C PRO A 2 -8.32 -59.72 63.10
N GLN A 3 -9.58 -59.33 63.29
CA GLN A 3 -10.69 -60.27 63.19
C GLN A 3 -10.88 -60.61 61.71
N ILE A 4 -10.49 -61.82 61.32
CA ILE A 4 -10.77 -62.37 60.00
C ILE A 4 -12.23 -62.84 60.03
N PHE A 5 -13.13 -62.02 59.50
CA PHE A 5 -14.56 -62.33 59.49
C PHE A 5 -14.92 -63.18 58.26
N HIS A 6 -15.59 -64.31 58.50
CA HIS A 6 -16.38 -65.01 57.49
C HIS A 6 -17.83 -64.50 57.59
N GLY A 7 -18.10 -63.31 57.03
CA GLY A 7 -19.44 -62.67 56.99
C GLY A 7 -19.81 -61.86 58.25
N VAL A 8 -20.40 -60.68 58.04
CA VAL A 8 -20.97 -59.83 59.09
C VAL A 8 -22.45 -59.59 58.75
N ASP A 9 -23.29 -60.58 59.08
CA ASP A 9 -24.73 -60.57 58.75
C ASP A 9 -25.61 -59.91 59.85
N GLN A 10 -25.01 -59.21 60.82
CA GLN A 10 -25.68 -58.42 61.88
C GLN A 10 -24.98 -57.06 62.07
N GLU A 11 -25.68 -56.05 62.65
CA GLU A 11 -25.08 -54.74 62.98
C GLU A 11 -23.77 -54.92 63.76
N HIS A 12 -22.67 -54.43 63.21
CA HIS A 12 -21.35 -54.56 63.82
C HIS A 12 -20.68 -53.19 63.97
N THR A 13 -20.05 -52.98 65.12
CA THR A 13 -19.31 -51.75 65.42
C THR A 13 -17.85 -52.10 65.70
N SER A 14 -16.95 -51.57 64.87
CA SER A 14 -15.50 -51.76 64.99
C SER A 14 -14.85 -50.40 65.20
N VAL A 15 -14.32 -50.17 66.42
CA VAL A 15 -13.83 -48.86 66.85
C VAL A 15 -12.45 -48.93 67.49
N GLY A 16 -11.53 -48.06 67.05
CA GLY A 16 -10.24 -47.85 67.73
C GLY A 16 -9.21 -48.97 67.50
N ASN A 17 -9.41 -49.82 66.50
CA ASN A 17 -8.52 -50.93 66.21
C ASN A 17 -7.29 -50.48 65.41
N VAL A 18 -6.14 -51.12 65.67
CA VAL A 18 -4.88 -50.83 64.98
C VAL A 18 -4.34 -52.10 64.34
N ALA A 19 -4.12 -52.06 63.03
CA ALA A 19 -3.49 -53.14 62.27
C ALA A 19 -2.17 -52.66 61.64
N PHE A 20 -1.18 -53.55 61.52
CA PHE A 20 0.10 -53.17 60.91
C PHE A 20 0.00 -53.05 59.38
N VAL A 21 -0.71 -53.96 58.71
CA VAL A 21 -0.80 -54.00 57.23
C VAL A 21 -2.09 -53.37 56.74
N GLY A 22 -3.24 -53.99 56.97
CA GLY A 22 -4.52 -53.43 56.54
C GLY A 22 -5.73 -53.98 57.26
N GLY A 23 -6.88 -53.34 57.06
CA GLY A 23 -8.14 -53.76 57.65
C GLY A 23 -8.18 -53.56 59.15
N GLY A 24 -7.86 -52.35 59.60
CA GLY A 24 -7.95 -51.97 61.01
C GLY A 24 -9.33 -52.32 61.58
N GLY A 25 -10.39 -52.06 60.81
CA GLY A 25 -11.74 -52.47 61.14
C GLY A 25 -12.12 -53.89 60.69
N ALA A 26 -11.97 -54.18 59.40
CA ALA A 26 -12.25 -55.50 58.80
C ALA A 26 -11.37 -55.78 57.57
N ALA A 27 -11.15 -57.06 57.25
CA ALA A 27 -10.35 -57.49 56.09
C ALA A 27 -10.98 -58.68 55.36
N ALA A 28 -10.93 -58.66 54.03
CA ALA A 28 -11.27 -59.78 53.14
C ALA A 28 -10.08 -60.10 52.23
N ALA A 29 -9.71 -61.39 52.11
CA ALA A 29 -8.54 -61.83 51.34
C ALA A 29 -8.77 -63.21 50.70
N ASN A 30 -7.97 -63.55 49.69
CA ASN A 30 -7.87 -64.91 49.13
C ASN A 30 -9.21 -65.55 48.74
N ALA A 31 -10.04 -64.82 47.97
CA ALA A 31 -11.38 -65.24 47.55
C ALA A 31 -12.45 -65.31 48.65
N ALA A 32 -12.18 -64.73 49.83
CA ALA A 32 -13.21 -64.55 50.85
C ALA A 32 -14.28 -63.54 50.41
N THR A 33 -15.53 -63.82 50.78
CA THR A 33 -16.65 -62.88 50.65
C THR A 33 -16.93 -62.24 52.01
N LEU A 34 -16.94 -60.91 52.04
CA LEU A 34 -17.27 -60.10 53.20
C LEU A 34 -18.45 -59.20 52.87
N THR A 35 -19.59 -59.47 53.50
CA THR A 35 -20.78 -58.60 53.44
C THR A 35 -20.87 -57.83 54.75
N ILE A 36 -21.06 -56.52 54.65
CA ILE A 36 -21.20 -55.58 55.77
C ILE A 36 -22.55 -54.88 55.60
N THR A 37 -23.47 -55.12 56.53
CA THR A 37 -24.83 -54.56 56.51
C THR A 37 -25.07 -53.73 57.77
N ASP A 38 -25.61 -52.52 57.64
CA ASP A 38 -25.98 -51.61 58.75
C ASP A 38 -24.92 -51.52 59.87
N SER A 39 -23.66 -51.34 59.50
CA SER A 39 -22.52 -51.44 60.41
C SER A 39 -21.64 -50.18 60.43
N ALA A 40 -20.91 -49.95 61.52
CA ALA A 40 -20.04 -48.79 61.67
C ALA A 40 -18.57 -49.15 61.94
N PHE A 41 -17.66 -48.63 61.12
CA PHE A 41 -16.21 -48.80 61.22
C PHE A 41 -15.57 -47.44 61.45
N SER A 42 -15.11 -47.18 62.68
CA SER A 42 -14.58 -45.86 63.00
C SER A 42 -13.33 -45.78 63.85
N SER A 43 -12.54 -44.72 63.68
CA SER A 43 -11.32 -44.48 64.46
C SER A 43 -10.29 -45.62 64.37
N ASN A 44 -10.34 -46.44 63.31
CA ASN A 44 -9.39 -47.52 63.09
C ASN A 44 -8.15 -46.99 62.37
N ALA A 45 -7.00 -47.63 62.59
CA ALA A 45 -5.73 -47.27 61.97
C ALA A 45 -5.06 -48.47 61.31
N ALA A 46 -4.51 -48.29 60.11
CA ALA A 46 -3.71 -49.31 59.44
C ALA A 46 -2.72 -48.69 58.45
N THR A 47 -1.93 -49.51 57.75
CA THR A 47 -1.12 -49.00 56.62
C THR A 47 -1.98 -48.79 55.37
N LEU A 48 -2.85 -49.74 55.06
CA LEU A 48 -3.78 -49.72 53.92
C LEU A 48 -5.20 -50.04 54.39
N GLY A 49 -6.22 -49.35 53.89
CA GLY A 49 -7.62 -49.73 54.18
C GLY A 49 -7.93 -49.71 55.67
N ALA A 50 -7.73 -48.56 56.34
CA ALA A 50 -7.79 -48.51 57.80
C ALA A 50 -9.18 -48.87 58.35
N GLY A 51 -10.25 -48.50 57.64
CA GLY A 51 -11.59 -49.03 57.91
C GLY A 51 -11.71 -50.48 57.43
N VAL A 52 -11.74 -50.69 56.12
CA VAL A 52 -11.92 -51.99 55.49
C VAL A 52 -10.90 -52.21 54.38
N VAL A 53 -10.35 -53.42 54.28
CA VAL A 53 -9.46 -53.80 53.17
C VAL A 53 -9.97 -55.05 52.45
N ALA A 54 -9.90 -55.07 51.12
CA ALA A 54 -10.18 -56.24 50.29
C ALA A 54 -8.99 -56.51 49.34
N VAL A 55 -8.44 -57.72 49.35
CA VAL A 55 -7.24 -58.07 48.57
C VAL A 55 -7.38 -59.40 47.81
N ASN A 56 -6.53 -59.60 46.80
CA ASN A 56 -6.52 -60.78 45.93
C ASN A 56 -7.89 -60.99 45.26
N ALA A 57 -8.48 -62.18 45.28
CA ALA A 57 -9.77 -62.43 44.61
C ALA A 57 -11.00 -62.20 45.53
N ALA A 58 -10.87 -61.43 46.60
CA ALA A 58 -11.95 -61.25 47.59
C ALA A 58 -13.16 -60.46 47.04
N SER A 59 -14.34 -60.69 47.60
CA SER A 59 -15.55 -59.91 47.30
C SER A 59 -16.00 -59.13 48.54
N LEU A 60 -16.05 -57.81 48.43
CA LEU A 60 -16.49 -56.90 49.50
C LEU A 60 -17.80 -56.21 49.11
N THR A 61 -18.84 -56.44 49.90
CA THR A 61 -20.14 -55.77 49.76
C THR A 61 -20.42 -54.97 51.02
N ILE A 62 -20.60 -53.64 50.90
CA ILE A 62 -21.05 -52.78 51.99
C ILE A 62 -22.41 -52.22 51.61
N ASN A 63 -23.43 -52.52 52.39
CA ASN A 63 -24.81 -52.13 52.11
C ASN A 63 -25.54 -51.61 53.36
N GLY A 64 -26.83 -51.33 53.21
CA GLY A 64 -27.63 -50.69 54.26
C GLY A 64 -27.16 -49.27 54.56
N SER A 65 -27.34 -48.84 55.80
CA SER A 65 -26.97 -47.54 56.37
C SER A 65 -25.55 -47.51 56.95
N SER A 66 -24.66 -48.37 56.44
CA SER A 66 -23.30 -48.55 56.96
C SER A 66 -22.45 -47.27 56.87
N VAL A 67 -21.61 -47.04 57.88
CA VAL A 67 -20.75 -45.85 58.00
C VAL A 67 -19.28 -46.22 58.24
N VAL A 68 -18.38 -45.77 57.37
CA VAL A 68 -16.93 -45.89 57.52
C VAL A 68 -16.35 -44.50 57.77
N SER A 69 -15.91 -44.20 58.99
CA SER A 69 -15.50 -42.83 59.33
C SER A 69 -14.35 -42.67 60.30
N LYS A 70 -13.61 -41.55 60.21
CA LYS A 70 -12.49 -41.24 61.14
C LYS A 70 -11.37 -42.28 61.14
N ASN A 71 -11.27 -43.11 60.11
CA ASN A 71 -10.20 -44.09 59.98
C ASN A 71 -8.95 -43.44 59.38
N ASN A 72 -7.76 -43.89 59.79
CA ASN A 72 -6.48 -43.28 59.43
C ASN A 72 -5.52 -44.32 58.84
N ALA A 73 -5.28 -44.24 57.54
CA ALA A 73 -4.30 -45.06 56.83
C ALA A 73 -2.96 -44.32 56.70
N SER A 74 -1.83 -44.98 56.99
CA SER A 74 -0.51 -44.36 56.81
C SER A 74 -0.10 -44.26 55.33
N GLN A 75 -0.64 -45.11 54.46
CA GLN A 75 -0.50 -45.05 52.99
C GLN A 75 -1.87 -44.78 52.35
N ASP A 76 -2.56 -45.77 51.81
CA ASP A 76 -3.73 -45.56 50.95
C ASP A 76 -5.04 -46.11 51.53
N GLY A 77 -6.16 -45.52 51.13
CA GLY A 77 -7.50 -46.02 51.49
C GLY A 77 -7.79 -45.81 52.97
N GLY A 78 -7.94 -44.56 53.41
CA GLY A 78 -8.26 -44.25 54.81
C GLY A 78 -9.52 -44.97 55.27
N GLY A 79 -10.58 -44.93 54.46
CA GLY A 79 -11.80 -45.72 54.68
C GLY A 79 -11.67 -47.14 54.13
N VAL A 80 -11.66 -47.28 52.81
CA VAL A 80 -11.67 -48.57 52.11
C VAL A 80 -10.48 -48.67 51.16
N CYS A 81 -9.79 -49.82 51.14
CA CYS A 81 -8.74 -50.11 50.16
C CYS A 81 -9.01 -51.45 49.46
N VAL A 82 -8.96 -51.46 48.13
CA VAL A 82 -9.20 -52.65 47.29
C VAL A 82 -7.99 -52.89 46.41
N LEU A 83 -7.39 -54.08 46.48
CA LEU A 83 -6.19 -54.46 45.74
C LEU A 83 -6.33 -55.86 45.10
N GLY A 84 -5.45 -56.18 44.15
CA GLY A 84 -5.54 -57.43 43.39
C GLY A 84 -6.76 -57.43 42.46
N ASP A 85 -7.48 -58.54 42.40
CA ASP A 85 -8.69 -58.71 41.58
C ASP A 85 -9.99 -58.54 42.39
N ALA A 86 -9.89 -57.98 43.61
CA ALA A 86 -11.00 -57.93 44.53
C ALA A 86 -12.14 -57.05 44.01
N VAL A 87 -13.38 -57.48 44.28
CA VAL A 87 -14.60 -56.81 43.82
C VAL A 87 -15.15 -55.94 44.95
N LEU A 88 -15.54 -54.71 44.62
CA LEU A 88 -16.21 -53.79 45.55
C LEU A 88 -17.63 -53.47 45.09
N GLN A 89 -18.60 -53.73 45.98
CA GLN A 89 -19.99 -53.35 45.80
C GLN A 89 -20.43 -52.48 46.98
N LEU A 90 -20.97 -51.29 46.69
CA LEU A 90 -21.45 -50.35 47.70
C LEU A 90 -22.93 -50.04 47.46
N SER A 91 -23.72 -49.90 48.52
CA SER A 91 -25.04 -49.29 48.39
C SER A 91 -24.94 -47.76 48.30
N PRO A 92 -25.87 -47.09 47.61
CA PRO A 92 -25.93 -45.62 47.56
C PRO A 92 -26.12 -44.95 48.93
N SER A 93 -26.61 -45.69 49.94
CA SER A 93 -26.84 -45.21 51.31
C SER A 93 -25.62 -45.37 52.22
N THR A 94 -24.55 -46.03 51.77
CA THR A 94 -23.31 -46.17 52.53
C THR A 94 -22.60 -44.82 52.64
N GLN A 95 -22.03 -44.51 53.81
CA GLN A 95 -21.27 -43.26 54.02
C GLN A 95 -19.81 -43.54 54.37
N ILE A 96 -18.88 -43.04 53.55
CA ILE A 96 -17.44 -43.12 53.80
C ILE A 96 -16.94 -41.68 53.96
N VAL A 97 -16.76 -41.22 55.20
CA VAL A 97 -16.56 -39.79 55.54
C VAL A 97 -15.50 -39.56 56.61
N ASN A 98 -14.82 -38.41 56.59
CA ASN A 98 -13.83 -38.03 57.61
C ASN A 98 -12.67 -39.03 57.77
N ASN A 99 -12.35 -39.80 56.75
CA ASN A 99 -11.20 -40.71 56.76
C ASN A 99 -9.95 -40.00 56.23
N VAL A 100 -8.78 -40.44 56.67
CA VAL A 100 -7.49 -39.82 56.39
C VAL A 100 -6.54 -40.85 55.79
N ALA A 101 -5.84 -40.48 54.72
CA ALA A 101 -4.77 -41.27 54.11
C ALA A 101 -3.46 -40.49 54.03
N GLY A 102 -2.33 -41.11 54.38
CA GLY A 102 -1.00 -40.52 54.21
C GLY A 102 -0.51 -40.47 52.76
N GLY A 103 -1.09 -41.29 51.89
CA GLY A 103 -0.91 -41.37 50.45
C GLY A 103 -2.13 -40.85 49.71
N ARG A 104 -2.92 -41.75 49.11
CA ARG A 104 -4.07 -41.45 48.24
C ARG A 104 -5.34 -42.17 48.72
N GLY A 105 -6.50 -41.63 48.33
CA GLY A 105 -7.80 -42.25 48.59
C GLY A 105 -8.16 -42.17 50.07
N GLY A 106 -8.27 -40.97 50.61
CA GLY A 106 -8.72 -40.75 51.99
C GLY A 106 -10.01 -41.54 52.28
N GLY A 107 -10.99 -41.46 51.39
CA GLY A 107 -12.19 -42.29 51.42
C GLY A 107 -11.93 -43.70 50.91
N VAL A 108 -11.73 -43.83 49.60
CA VAL A 108 -11.57 -45.13 48.92
C VAL A 108 -10.31 -45.14 48.06
N SER A 109 -9.54 -46.22 48.09
CA SER A 109 -8.42 -46.48 47.19
C SER A 109 -8.63 -47.79 46.42
N LEU A 110 -8.52 -47.75 45.09
CA LEU A 110 -8.89 -48.83 44.16
C LEU A 110 -7.73 -49.20 43.23
N GLY A 111 -7.23 -50.42 43.39
CA GLY A 111 -6.16 -51.01 42.58
C GLY A 111 -6.60 -51.55 41.22
N ASN A 112 -7.89 -51.83 41.04
CA ASN A 112 -8.46 -52.49 39.85
C ASN A 112 -9.74 -51.79 39.38
N GLY A 113 -10.41 -52.35 38.36
CA GLY A 113 -11.65 -51.83 37.77
C GLY A 113 -12.95 -52.55 38.19
N ASN A 114 -12.90 -53.41 39.21
CA ASN A 114 -14.02 -54.29 39.59
C ASN A 114 -14.97 -53.61 40.59
N PHE A 115 -15.54 -52.47 40.20
CA PHE A 115 -16.44 -51.68 41.03
C PHE A 115 -17.42 -50.85 40.19
N ALA A 116 -18.54 -50.43 40.78
CA ALA A 116 -19.49 -49.51 40.16
C ALA A 116 -19.13 -48.05 40.47
N VAL A 117 -18.78 -47.26 39.45
CA VAL A 117 -18.31 -45.86 39.59
C VAL A 117 -19.32 -44.99 40.33
N GLY A 118 -20.60 -45.08 39.98
CA GLY A 118 -21.66 -44.26 40.59
C GLY A 118 -21.79 -44.50 42.10
N ASP A 119 -21.69 -45.76 42.52
CA ASP A 119 -21.84 -46.15 43.91
C ASP A 119 -20.65 -45.70 44.75
N VAL A 120 -19.43 -45.87 44.24
CA VAL A 120 -18.20 -45.41 44.93
C VAL A 120 -18.19 -43.89 45.07
N LEU A 121 -18.52 -43.16 44.00
CA LEU A 121 -18.59 -41.70 44.07
C LEU A 121 -19.68 -41.24 45.03
N THR A 122 -20.84 -41.91 45.08
CA THR A 122 -21.93 -41.52 45.98
C THR A 122 -21.57 -41.79 47.44
N ALA A 123 -21.00 -42.96 47.73
CA ALA A 123 -20.67 -43.37 49.09
C ALA A 123 -19.45 -42.62 49.68
N ALA A 124 -18.44 -42.32 48.87
CA ALA A 124 -17.28 -41.56 49.30
C ALA A 124 -17.63 -40.08 49.47
N GLY A 125 -17.67 -39.58 50.70
CA GLY A 125 -17.91 -38.18 51.01
C GLY A 125 -16.72 -37.28 50.71
N ARG A 126 -16.97 -35.97 50.64
CA ARG A 126 -15.92 -34.95 50.36
C ARG A 126 -15.07 -34.61 51.59
N ASP A 127 -15.50 -35.01 52.78
CA ASP A 127 -14.81 -34.71 54.05
C ASP A 127 -13.63 -35.65 54.33
N ASN A 128 -13.33 -36.57 53.42
CA ASN A 128 -12.12 -37.38 53.49
C ASN A 128 -10.90 -36.55 53.08
N THR A 129 -9.71 -36.92 53.57
CA THR A 129 -8.46 -36.20 53.30
C THR A 129 -7.33 -37.16 52.92
N ALA A 130 -6.49 -36.75 51.97
CA ALA A 130 -5.28 -37.46 51.58
C ALA A 130 -4.12 -36.47 51.37
N LYS A 131 -2.87 -36.89 51.63
CA LYS A 131 -1.71 -35.99 51.52
C LYS A 131 -1.11 -35.90 50.11
N LEU A 132 -1.18 -36.96 49.31
CA LEU A 132 -0.41 -37.10 48.05
C LEU A 132 -1.28 -37.34 46.80
N GLY A 133 -2.60 -37.11 46.87
CA GLY A 133 -3.50 -37.28 45.73
C GLY A 133 -4.97 -37.16 46.10
N ASP A 134 -5.82 -37.83 45.33
CA ASP A 134 -7.28 -37.75 45.48
C ASP A 134 -7.72 -38.12 46.91
N SER A 135 -8.42 -37.20 47.57
CA SER A 135 -8.88 -37.38 48.94
C SER A 135 -10.15 -38.22 49.03
N ARG A 136 -10.97 -38.26 47.97
CA ARG A 136 -12.28 -38.90 47.94
C ARG A 136 -12.17 -40.34 47.44
N VAL A 137 -11.71 -40.51 46.20
CA VAL A 137 -11.60 -41.80 45.52
C VAL A 137 -10.31 -41.81 44.69
N ALA A 138 -9.32 -42.58 45.12
CA ALA A 138 -8.12 -42.80 44.33
C ALA A 138 -8.23 -44.09 43.52
N VAL A 139 -7.87 -44.01 42.23
CA VAL A 139 -7.75 -45.17 41.35
C VAL A 139 -6.33 -45.28 40.81
N THR A 140 -5.90 -46.50 40.48
CA THR A 140 -4.62 -46.71 39.79
C THR A 140 -4.67 -46.12 38.39
N VAL A 141 -3.66 -45.31 38.04
CA VAL A 141 -3.53 -44.63 36.74
C VAL A 141 -3.45 -45.67 35.61
N ARG A 142 -4.13 -45.40 34.49
CA ARG A 142 -4.15 -46.29 33.31
C ARG A 142 -3.87 -45.56 32.01
N ARG A 143 -4.10 -44.25 31.96
CA ARG A 143 -4.00 -43.48 30.72
C ARG A 143 -3.51 -42.07 30.99
N LEU A 144 -2.57 -41.65 30.16
CA LEU A 144 -2.19 -40.26 29.95
C LEU A 144 -2.59 -39.89 28.52
N ALA A 145 -3.41 -38.86 28.35
CA ALA A 145 -3.87 -38.42 27.04
C ALA A 145 -3.63 -36.92 26.85
N LEU A 146 -3.24 -36.53 25.64
CA LEU A 146 -3.24 -35.13 25.22
C LEU A 146 -4.69 -34.71 24.92
N VAL A 147 -5.12 -33.59 25.50
CA VAL A 147 -6.44 -32.99 25.25
C VAL A 147 -6.36 -31.96 24.14
N SER A 148 -5.24 -31.24 24.04
CA SER A 148 -4.95 -30.33 22.93
C SER A 148 -4.70 -31.06 21.62
N SER A 149 -4.69 -30.32 20.51
CA SER A 149 -4.29 -30.86 19.19
C SER A 149 -2.96 -31.60 19.30
N PRO A 150 -2.82 -32.80 18.69
CA PRO A 150 -1.55 -33.54 18.66
C PRO A 150 -0.51 -32.90 17.74
N PHE A 151 -0.89 -31.88 16.97
CA PHE A 151 -0.01 -31.12 16.09
C PHE A 151 -0.21 -29.62 16.32
N VAL A 152 0.90 -28.90 16.52
CA VAL A 152 0.93 -27.43 16.60
C VAL A 152 1.76 -26.92 15.43
N HIS A 153 1.14 -26.14 14.57
CA HIS A 153 1.75 -25.53 13.39
C HIS A 153 2.11 -24.06 13.64
N GLY A 154 3.20 -23.59 13.03
CA GLY A 154 3.53 -22.17 13.02
C GLY A 154 4.04 -21.61 14.35
N TYR A 155 4.53 -22.46 15.25
CA TYR A 155 5.11 -22.00 16.52
C TYR A 155 6.34 -21.12 16.26
N VAL A 156 6.45 -20.03 17.00
CA VAL A 156 7.54 -19.06 16.86
C VAL A 156 8.42 -19.14 18.08
N SER A 157 9.68 -19.49 17.87
CA SER A 157 10.71 -19.41 18.90
C SER A 157 11.18 -17.96 19.00
N ARG A 158 10.81 -17.22 20.05
CA ARG A 158 11.33 -15.85 20.28
C ARG A 158 12.46 -15.85 21.30
N GLY A 159 13.40 -14.92 21.12
CA GLY A 159 14.53 -14.72 22.03
C GLY A 159 14.09 -14.14 23.38
N ALA A 160 14.84 -14.45 24.44
CA ALA A 160 14.56 -14.04 25.82
C ALA A 160 14.63 -12.51 26.10
N THR A 161 14.93 -11.69 25.08
CA THR A 161 15.14 -10.24 25.18
C THR A 161 13.88 -9.41 24.94
N SER A 162 12.76 -10.01 24.53
CA SER A 162 11.48 -9.29 24.46
C SER A 162 10.86 -9.22 25.85
N ASP A 163 10.86 -8.02 26.45
CA ASP A 163 10.26 -7.69 27.77
C ASP A 163 8.74 -8.00 27.88
N SER A 164 8.09 -8.49 26.82
CA SER A 164 6.76 -9.09 26.86
C SER A 164 6.85 -10.57 27.23
N GLY A 165 6.91 -10.86 28.54
CA GLY A 165 7.17 -12.17 29.14
C GLY A 165 6.23 -13.35 28.80
N ASP A 166 5.27 -13.20 27.88
CA ASP A 166 4.23 -14.20 27.56
C ASP A 166 4.33 -14.83 26.15
N ASP A 167 5.08 -14.25 25.21
CA ASP A 167 4.89 -14.50 23.77
C ASP A 167 5.63 -15.73 23.19
N SER A 168 6.14 -16.62 24.05
CA SER A 168 6.77 -17.90 23.65
C SER A 168 6.44 -19.06 24.58
N SER A 169 5.25 -19.04 25.18
CA SER A 169 4.74 -20.17 25.96
C SER A 169 3.85 -21.06 25.09
N LEU A 170 4.27 -22.32 24.92
CA LEU A 170 3.44 -23.37 24.33
C LEU A 170 2.56 -23.95 25.44
N GLN A 171 1.24 -23.77 25.33
CA GLN A 171 0.30 -24.36 26.26
C GLN A 171 -0.07 -25.79 25.81
N ALA A 172 0.14 -26.76 26.69
CA ALA A 172 -0.30 -28.14 26.49
C ALA A 172 -1.28 -28.54 27.59
N GLN A 173 -2.42 -29.11 27.18
CA GLN A 173 -3.42 -29.65 28.11
C GLN A 173 -3.43 -31.17 28.01
N LEU A 174 -3.32 -31.83 29.15
CA LEU A 174 -3.37 -33.29 29.27
C LEU A 174 -4.45 -33.71 30.25
N PHE A 175 -4.84 -34.97 30.14
CA PHE A 175 -5.77 -35.63 31.02
C PHE A 175 -5.18 -36.94 31.51
N VAL A 176 -5.20 -37.13 32.82
CA VAL A 176 -4.76 -38.34 33.51
C VAL A 176 -5.98 -39.06 34.04
N SER A 177 -6.21 -40.28 33.56
CA SER A 177 -7.27 -41.15 34.05
C SER A 177 -6.77 -42.51 34.50
N GLY A 178 -7.49 -43.07 35.46
CA GLY A 178 -7.29 -44.41 35.98
C GLY A 178 -8.31 -45.39 35.44
N HIS A 179 -8.58 -46.43 36.21
CA HIS A 179 -9.64 -47.38 35.92
C HIS A 179 -11.00 -46.69 35.74
N CYS A 180 -11.80 -47.21 34.82
CA CYS A 180 -13.13 -46.68 34.49
C CYS A 180 -13.13 -45.20 34.09
N ASP A 181 -12.02 -44.72 33.51
CA ASP A 181 -11.80 -43.33 33.09
C ASP A 181 -11.96 -42.28 34.20
N LEU A 182 -11.84 -42.69 35.47
CA LEU A 182 -11.90 -41.76 36.59
C LEU A 182 -10.67 -40.84 36.62
N PRO A 183 -10.85 -39.53 36.87
CA PRO A 183 -9.74 -38.59 36.95
C PRO A 183 -8.82 -38.94 38.11
N CYS A 184 -7.51 -38.83 37.89
CA CYS A 184 -6.52 -39.03 38.95
C CYS A 184 -5.95 -37.67 39.37
N GLU A 185 -6.10 -37.29 40.64
CA GLU A 185 -5.51 -36.08 41.21
C GLU A 185 -4.08 -36.31 41.72
N GLY A 186 -3.24 -35.27 41.65
CA GLY A 186 -1.89 -35.26 42.23
C GLY A 186 -0.86 -36.08 41.44
N VAL A 187 -1.17 -36.45 40.20
CA VAL A 187 -0.26 -37.20 39.33
C VAL A 187 0.65 -36.22 38.59
N SER A 188 1.96 -36.32 38.82
CA SER A 188 2.97 -35.47 38.19
C SER A 188 3.32 -35.94 36.78
N VAL A 189 3.16 -35.04 35.81
CA VAL A 189 3.48 -35.25 34.40
C VAL A 189 4.64 -34.35 34.01
N ARG A 190 5.70 -34.95 33.47
CA ARG A 190 6.86 -34.24 32.92
C ARG A 190 6.76 -34.11 31.40
N ALA A 191 7.20 -32.98 30.87
CA ALA A 191 7.35 -32.73 29.45
C ALA A 191 8.83 -32.73 29.06
N MET A 192 9.17 -33.50 28.02
CA MET A 192 10.51 -33.57 27.48
C MET A 192 10.50 -33.33 25.97
N LEU A 193 11.42 -32.51 25.49
CA LEU A 193 11.65 -32.30 24.06
C LEU A 193 12.63 -33.36 23.54
N GLU A 194 12.24 -34.03 22.45
CA GLU A 194 13.02 -35.13 21.82
C GLU A 194 13.46 -36.19 22.84
N GLY A 195 12.64 -36.41 23.89
CA GLY A 195 12.90 -37.37 24.96
C GLY A 195 14.09 -37.07 25.90
N SER A 196 14.81 -35.96 25.71
CA SER A 196 16.05 -35.68 26.46
C SER A 196 16.08 -34.33 27.18
N ALA A 197 15.54 -33.27 26.57
CA ALA A 197 15.56 -31.93 27.15
C ALA A 197 14.30 -31.67 28.00
N PHE A 198 14.49 -31.39 29.29
CA PHE A 198 13.37 -31.07 30.20
C PHE A 198 12.75 -29.71 29.85
N LEU A 199 11.43 -29.68 29.70
CA LEU A 199 10.67 -28.44 29.43
C LEU A 199 9.86 -27.96 30.63
N GLY A 200 9.38 -28.90 31.47
CA GLY A 200 8.54 -28.55 32.61
C GLY A 200 7.87 -29.77 33.24
N VAL A 201 7.28 -29.57 34.42
CA VAL A 201 6.51 -30.57 35.14
C VAL A 201 5.30 -29.88 35.78
N ASN A 202 4.16 -30.55 35.79
CA ASN A 202 3.00 -30.12 36.55
C ASN A 202 2.16 -31.34 36.98
N SER A 203 1.35 -31.17 38.01
CA SER A 203 0.50 -32.24 38.56
C SER A 203 -0.96 -32.06 38.15
N SER A 204 -1.69 -33.17 38.07
CA SER A 204 -3.11 -33.16 37.75
C SER A 204 -3.94 -32.61 38.91
N GLY A 205 -4.94 -31.77 38.58
CA GLY A 205 -5.94 -31.34 39.55
C GLY A 205 -7.00 -32.42 39.83
N SER A 206 -7.99 -32.08 40.66
CA SER A 206 -9.12 -32.96 41.02
C SER A 206 -9.99 -33.46 39.86
N ARG A 207 -9.86 -32.86 38.67
CA ARG A 207 -10.52 -33.32 37.43
C ARG A 207 -9.57 -34.10 36.52
N GLY A 208 -8.38 -34.49 36.97
CA GLY A 208 -7.41 -35.22 36.14
C GLY A 208 -6.72 -34.36 35.07
N SER A 209 -7.08 -33.08 34.95
CA SER A 209 -6.48 -32.16 33.97
C SER A 209 -5.12 -31.66 34.42
N VAL A 210 -4.16 -31.62 33.50
CA VAL A 210 -2.81 -31.05 33.67
C VAL A 210 -2.64 -29.95 32.63
N SER A 211 -2.17 -28.77 33.04
CA SER A 211 -1.85 -27.67 32.13
C SER A 211 -0.39 -27.30 32.25
N LEU A 212 0.35 -27.37 31.15
CA LEU A 212 1.78 -27.06 31.09
C LEU A 212 2.01 -25.84 30.20
N HIS A 213 2.81 -24.89 30.69
CA HIS A 213 3.29 -23.74 29.92
C HIS A 213 4.78 -23.97 29.62
N LEU A 214 5.07 -24.39 28.39
CA LEU A 214 6.41 -24.83 27.97
C LEU A 214 7.11 -23.71 27.21
N LYS A 215 8.31 -23.32 27.63
CA LYS A 215 9.17 -22.42 26.86
C LYS A 215 10.04 -23.26 25.94
N VAL A 216 9.83 -23.14 24.62
CA VAL A 216 10.57 -23.94 23.62
C VAL A 216 11.43 -23.00 22.78
N THR A 217 12.74 -23.23 22.76
CA THR A 217 13.68 -22.47 21.93
C THR A 217 14.44 -23.43 21.02
N ARG A 218 14.09 -23.42 19.73
CA ARG A 218 14.62 -24.34 18.71
C ARG A 218 14.65 -23.69 17.33
N PRO A 219 15.57 -24.11 16.45
CA PRO A 219 15.58 -23.70 15.05
C PRO A 219 14.35 -24.24 14.30
N PRO A 220 14.01 -23.67 13.13
CA PRO A 220 12.89 -24.13 12.32
C PRO A 220 12.96 -25.62 12.01
N GLY A 221 11.86 -26.33 12.19
CA GLY A 221 11.81 -27.78 12.07
C GLY A 221 10.64 -28.40 12.83
N VAL A 222 10.52 -29.72 12.73
CA VAL A 222 9.49 -30.50 13.41
C VAL A 222 10.13 -31.21 14.60
N TYR A 223 9.51 -31.09 15.77
CA TYR A 223 9.98 -31.67 17.02
C TYR A 223 8.87 -32.42 17.75
N SER A 224 9.26 -33.37 18.58
CA SER A 224 8.40 -34.21 19.39
C SER A 224 8.51 -33.80 20.85
N ILE A 225 7.41 -33.36 21.46
CA ILE A 225 7.30 -33.18 22.90
C ILE A 225 6.62 -34.41 23.49
N ILE A 226 7.35 -35.11 24.35
CA ILE A 226 6.94 -36.36 24.98
C ILE A 226 6.53 -36.05 26.41
N PHE A 227 5.29 -36.38 26.75
CA PHE A 227 4.74 -36.29 28.09
C PHE A 227 4.72 -37.67 28.73
N SER A 228 5.35 -37.77 29.90
CA SER A 228 5.44 -39.01 30.67
C SER A 228 5.14 -38.73 32.13
N LEU A 229 4.70 -39.75 32.87
CA LEU A 229 4.57 -39.63 34.32
C LEU A 229 5.98 -39.61 34.94
N THR A 230 6.20 -38.81 36.00
CA THR A 230 7.50 -38.79 36.69
C THR A 230 7.75 -40.09 37.43
N ASP A 231 6.69 -40.62 38.04
CA ASP A 231 6.67 -41.91 38.72
C ASP A 231 5.70 -42.81 37.97
N ASP A 232 6.24 -43.66 37.09
CA ASP A 232 5.48 -44.57 36.23
C ASP A 232 5.67 -46.04 36.62
N PRO A 233 5.05 -46.51 37.72
CA PRO A 233 5.17 -47.89 38.14
C PRO A 233 4.45 -48.87 37.20
N ALA A 234 3.56 -48.38 36.32
CA ALA A 234 2.67 -49.20 35.50
C ALA A 234 3.06 -49.26 34.02
N GLY A 235 4.09 -48.52 33.59
CA GLY A 235 4.52 -48.45 32.19
C GLY A 235 3.46 -47.79 31.30
N ILE A 236 2.88 -46.68 31.77
CA ILE A 236 1.85 -45.93 31.05
C ILE A 236 2.45 -45.34 29.78
N ALA A 237 1.80 -45.61 28.64
CA ALA A 237 2.24 -45.08 27.35
C ALA A 237 2.30 -43.54 27.38
N PRO A 238 3.43 -42.94 26.95
CA PRO A 238 3.58 -41.49 26.94
C PRO A 238 2.69 -40.85 25.88
N ALA A 239 2.21 -39.64 26.15
CA ALA A 239 1.53 -38.82 25.16
C ALA A 239 2.56 -38.01 24.36
N THR A 240 2.35 -37.85 23.05
CA THR A 240 3.28 -37.12 22.18
C THR A 240 2.57 -35.98 21.47
N LEU A 241 3.19 -34.80 21.48
CA LEU A 241 2.78 -33.63 20.71
C LEU A 241 3.85 -33.32 19.65
N GLN A 242 3.42 -33.18 18.41
CA GLN A 242 4.27 -32.76 17.30
C GLN A 242 4.21 -31.23 17.19
N LEU A 243 5.38 -30.60 17.24
CA LEU A 243 5.55 -29.15 17.21
C LEU A 243 6.34 -28.76 15.95
N GLU A 244 5.70 -28.02 15.05
CA GLU A 244 6.38 -27.38 13.93
C GLU A 244 6.78 -25.95 14.31
N VAL A 245 8.10 -25.73 14.42
CA VAL A 245 8.69 -24.41 14.57
C VAL A 245 8.88 -23.82 13.18
N ARG A 246 8.21 -22.68 12.91
CA ARG A 246 8.32 -22.01 11.60
C ARG A 246 9.61 -21.21 11.47
N SER A 247 10.03 -20.96 10.23
CA SER A 247 11.04 -19.95 9.92
C SER A 247 10.51 -18.53 10.13
N CYS A 248 11.43 -17.58 10.33
CA CYS A 248 11.10 -16.18 10.46
C CYS A 248 10.49 -15.66 9.16
N THR A 249 9.49 -14.80 9.28
CA THR A 249 8.78 -14.22 8.13
C THR A 249 9.17 -12.76 7.93
N GLN A 250 8.74 -12.13 6.84
CA GLN A 250 9.02 -10.71 6.61
C GLN A 250 8.54 -9.88 7.81
N GLY A 251 9.39 -8.97 8.25
CA GLY A 251 9.20 -8.16 9.45
C GLY A 251 9.82 -8.74 10.72
N GLU A 252 10.35 -9.95 10.61
CA GLU A 252 11.19 -10.57 11.62
C GLU A 252 12.64 -10.69 11.09
N VAL A 253 13.57 -10.90 12.01
CA VAL A 253 14.98 -11.19 11.74
C VAL A 253 15.41 -12.43 12.51
N THR A 254 16.48 -13.07 12.05
CA THR A 254 17.07 -14.28 12.63
C THR A 254 18.40 -13.92 13.31
N PRO A 255 18.39 -13.25 14.49
CA PRO A 255 19.62 -12.89 15.19
C PRO A 255 20.44 -14.11 15.61
N ARG A 256 19.74 -15.23 15.84
CA ARG A 256 20.28 -16.56 16.17
C ARG A 256 19.47 -17.61 15.41
N PRO A 257 20.05 -18.78 15.09
CA PRO A 257 19.37 -19.81 14.29
C PRO A 257 18.09 -20.35 14.94
N ASP A 258 17.92 -20.18 16.25
CA ASP A 258 16.81 -20.65 17.06
C ASP A 258 15.88 -19.53 17.54
N ALA A 259 15.99 -18.32 17.00
CA ALA A 259 15.17 -17.20 17.44
C ALA A 259 14.71 -16.31 16.28
N CYS A 260 13.41 -15.99 16.27
CA CYS A 260 12.83 -14.92 15.45
C CYS A 260 12.54 -13.71 16.32
N GLU A 261 13.04 -12.56 15.91
CA GLU A 261 12.82 -11.28 16.58
C GLU A 261 12.03 -10.34 15.67
N VAL A 262 10.96 -9.74 16.19
CA VAL A 262 10.11 -8.81 15.45
C VAL A 262 10.77 -7.43 15.44
N CYS A 263 10.83 -6.80 14.28
CA CYS A 263 11.38 -5.45 14.17
C CYS A 263 10.51 -4.42 14.90
N SER A 264 11.13 -3.64 15.78
CA SER A 264 10.48 -2.59 16.56
C SER A 264 10.22 -1.33 15.72
N ALA A 265 9.37 -0.43 16.21
CA ALA A 265 9.11 0.85 15.56
C ALA A 265 10.41 1.64 15.31
N GLY A 266 10.51 2.26 14.13
CA GLY A 266 11.74 2.89 13.62
C GLY A 266 12.66 1.95 12.84
N SER A 267 12.34 0.65 12.78
CA SER A 267 13.07 -0.36 12.00
C SER A 267 12.11 -1.24 11.19
N PHE A 268 12.64 -1.95 10.20
CA PHE A 268 11.89 -2.91 9.40
C PHE A 268 12.76 -4.09 8.95
N SER A 269 12.14 -5.15 8.42
CA SER A 269 12.85 -6.24 7.74
C SER A 269 12.04 -6.77 6.56
N LEU A 270 12.67 -6.80 5.38
CA LEU A 270 12.12 -7.48 4.18
C LEU A 270 12.80 -8.85 3.94
N SER A 271 13.92 -9.11 4.62
CA SER A 271 14.76 -10.28 4.47
C SER A 271 14.89 -10.99 5.83
N PRO A 272 14.08 -12.03 6.10
CA PRO A 272 14.03 -12.68 7.41
C PRO A 272 15.34 -13.36 7.84
N SER A 273 16.22 -13.64 6.86
CA SER A 273 17.56 -14.20 7.07
C SER A 273 18.56 -13.23 7.70
N ASN A 274 18.26 -11.94 7.74
CA ASN A 274 19.15 -10.94 8.33
C ASN A 274 19.23 -11.15 9.85
N ALA A 275 20.38 -10.82 10.45
CA ALA A 275 20.59 -10.95 11.89
C ALA A 275 20.03 -9.76 12.70
N SER A 276 19.83 -8.61 12.05
CA SER A 276 19.35 -7.37 12.67
C SER A 276 18.39 -6.64 11.75
N CYS A 277 17.45 -5.88 12.32
CA CYS A 277 16.51 -5.07 11.56
C CYS A 277 17.20 -3.89 10.87
N ASP A 278 16.69 -3.51 9.71
CA ASP A 278 17.16 -2.38 8.93
C ASP A 278 16.59 -1.07 9.49
N VAL A 279 17.38 0.00 9.44
CA VAL A 279 16.97 1.34 9.88
C VAL A 279 15.98 1.92 8.88
N CYS A 280 14.89 2.53 9.37
CA CYS A 280 13.87 3.14 8.50
C CYS A 280 14.48 4.22 7.57
N PRO A 281 14.21 4.17 6.26
CA PRO A 281 14.80 5.11 5.30
C PRO A 281 14.25 6.54 5.48
N GLU A 282 15.02 7.53 5.04
CA GLU A 282 14.60 8.94 5.11
C GLU A 282 13.31 9.20 4.32
N GLY A 283 12.41 10.01 4.89
CA GLY A 283 11.10 10.27 4.30
C GLY A 283 10.09 9.12 4.46
N ALA A 284 10.44 8.08 5.23
CA ALA A 284 9.55 6.99 5.60
C ALA A 284 9.24 6.97 7.10
N SER A 285 8.18 6.29 7.47
CA SER A 285 7.78 5.95 8.83
C SER A 285 7.54 4.45 8.91
N CYS A 286 8.27 3.78 9.78
CA CYS A 286 8.23 2.33 9.95
C CYS A 286 7.64 2.02 11.32
N PRO A 287 6.39 1.54 11.42
CA PRO A 287 5.78 1.17 12.70
C PRO A 287 6.39 -0.11 13.32
N GLY A 288 7.24 -0.82 12.58
CA GLY A 288 7.82 -2.11 12.94
C GLY A 288 7.43 -3.20 11.93
N GLY A 289 7.98 -4.39 12.09
CA GLY A 289 7.71 -5.50 11.18
C GLY A 289 8.25 -5.25 9.76
N ALA A 290 7.46 -5.58 8.74
CA ALA A 290 7.84 -5.45 7.33
C ALA A 290 7.31 -4.17 6.66
N LEU A 291 6.60 -3.34 7.42
CA LEU A 291 5.79 -2.26 6.88
C LEU A 291 6.58 -0.96 6.76
N ILE A 292 6.56 -0.37 5.56
CA ILE A 292 7.24 0.89 5.26
C ILE A 292 6.19 1.87 4.71
N LEU A 293 6.05 3.04 5.35
CA LEU A 293 5.05 4.04 4.98
C LEU A 293 5.74 5.34 4.57
N ALA A 294 5.31 5.94 3.45
CA ALA A 294 5.79 7.26 3.05
C ALA A 294 5.28 8.35 4.01
N GLN A 295 6.17 9.25 4.43
CA GLN A 295 5.80 10.46 5.17
C GLN A 295 5.13 11.48 4.23
N PRO A 296 4.40 12.48 4.77
CA PRO A 296 3.86 13.58 3.98
C PRO A 296 4.95 14.26 3.13
N GLY A 297 4.65 14.55 1.86
CA GLY A 297 5.62 15.07 0.89
C GLY A 297 6.47 14.01 0.17
N TYR A 298 6.34 12.74 0.54
CA TYR A 298 7.03 11.61 -0.10
C TYR A 298 6.03 10.59 -0.68
N TRP A 299 6.53 9.79 -1.62
CA TRP A 299 5.78 8.76 -2.33
C TRP A 299 6.67 7.56 -2.62
N HIS A 300 6.06 6.37 -2.64
CA HIS A 300 6.70 5.14 -3.10
C HIS A 300 5.71 4.23 -3.81
N SER A 301 6.24 3.33 -4.64
CA SER A 301 5.45 2.48 -5.53
C SER A 301 4.66 1.38 -4.81
N ALA A 302 5.17 0.86 -3.69
CA ALA A 302 4.58 -0.28 -2.98
C ALA A 302 5.00 -0.31 -1.50
N PRO A 303 4.20 -0.90 -0.58
CA PRO A 303 4.48 -0.95 0.86
C PRO A 303 5.82 -1.60 1.29
N ARG A 304 6.48 -2.33 0.39
CA ARG A 304 7.79 -2.98 0.58
C ARG A 304 8.92 -2.31 -0.23
N SER A 305 8.66 -1.16 -0.84
CA SER A 305 9.67 -0.42 -1.60
C SER A 305 10.55 0.38 -0.65
N LEU A 306 11.87 0.23 -0.79
CA LEU A 306 12.86 1.03 -0.06
C LEU A 306 13.11 2.39 -0.72
N GLN A 307 12.64 2.57 -1.96
CA GLN A 307 12.87 3.78 -2.73
C GLN A 307 11.80 4.82 -2.41
N MET A 308 12.18 5.79 -1.57
CA MET A 308 11.35 6.91 -1.20
C MET A 308 11.64 8.12 -2.07
N HIS A 309 10.63 8.61 -2.77
CA HIS A 309 10.75 9.73 -3.71
C HIS A 309 10.05 10.97 -3.16
N ARG A 310 10.71 12.13 -3.22
CA ARG A 310 10.07 13.41 -2.90
C ARG A 310 9.09 13.78 -4.01
N CYS A 311 7.92 14.26 -3.61
CA CYS A 311 6.92 14.68 -4.58
C CYS A 311 7.27 16.06 -5.16
N PRO A 312 7.11 16.27 -6.48
CA PRO A 312 7.37 17.58 -7.11
C PRO A 312 6.62 18.73 -6.43
N ASN A 313 5.40 18.44 -5.96
CA ASN A 313 4.64 19.29 -5.06
C ASN A 313 4.48 18.58 -3.70
N PRO A 314 5.07 19.11 -2.60
CA PRO A 314 4.97 18.49 -1.28
C PRO A 314 3.53 18.31 -0.77
N HIS A 315 2.59 19.17 -1.19
CA HIS A 315 1.19 19.08 -0.79
C HIS A 315 0.37 18.08 -1.62
N ALA A 316 0.92 17.60 -2.74
CA ALA A 316 0.29 16.56 -3.57
C ALA A 316 0.34 15.18 -2.90
N CYS A 317 1.39 14.94 -2.12
CA CYS A 317 1.58 13.69 -1.40
C CYS A 317 1.21 13.85 0.06
N ARG A 318 0.10 13.24 0.46
CA ARG A 318 -0.36 13.26 1.86
C ARG A 318 0.49 12.36 2.76
N GLY A 319 1.33 11.51 2.16
CA GLY A 319 1.89 10.34 2.83
C GLY A 319 0.81 9.30 3.04
N ASN A 320 1.13 8.20 3.73
CA ASN A 320 0.14 7.15 3.96
C ASN A 320 -0.55 7.30 5.33
N THR A 321 -1.79 7.81 5.34
CA THR A 321 -2.66 7.84 6.52
C THR A 321 -3.46 6.55 6.72
N LEU A 322 -3.29 5.54 5.85
CA LEU A 322 -4.05 4.29 5.83
C LEU A 322 -3.14 3.11 6.15
N THR A 323 -2.71 3.01 7.42
CA THR A 323 -1.94 1.88 7.95
C THR A 323 -2.63 0.55 7.66
N SER A 324 -3.95 0.47 7.83
CA SER A 324 -4.76 -0.73 7.60
C SER A 324 -4.72 -1.26 6.17
N LEU A 325 -4.69 -0.38 5.16
CA LEU A 325 -4.57 -0.80 3.75
C LEU A 325 -3.16 -1.33 3.45
N ALA A 326 -2.16 -0.69 4.05
CA ALA A 326 -0.77 -1.09 3.88
C ALA A 326 -0.48 -2.44 4.58
N GLU A 327 -1.04 -2.64 5.77
CA GLU A 327 -1.02 -3.90 6.51
C GLU A 327 -1.69 -5.04 5.72
N GLN A 328 -2.88 -4.79 5.15
CA GLN A 328 -3.55 -5.77 4.28
C GLN A 328 -2.67 -6.16 3.10
N CYS A 329 -1.98 -5.19 2.50
CA CYS A 329 -1.09 -5.43 1.37
C CYS A 329 0.14 -6.28 1.72
N VAL A 330 0.70 -6.08 2.92
CA VAL A 330 1.81 -6.88 3.41
C VAL A 330 1.35 -8.28 3.83
N ALA A 331 0.18 -8.41 4.46
CA ALA A 331 -0.32 -9.67 5.02
C ALA A 331 -0.85 -10.65 3.97
N THR A 332 -1.55 -10.16 2.94
CA THR A 332 -2.30 -11.05 2.02
C THR A 332 -1.68 -11.22 0.65
N ALA A 333 -0.56 -10.52 0.35
CA ALA A 333 0.00 -10.43 -1.00
C ALA A 333 -1.11 -10.19 -2.06
N SER A 334 -2.16 -9.46 -1.67
CA SER A 334 -3.44 -9.55 -2.35
C SER A 334 -3.46 -8.74 -3.64
N ALA A 335 -4.33 -9.18 -4.54
CA ALA A 335 -4.68 -8.44 -5.76
C ALA A 335 -5.07 -6.97 -5.47
N ALA A 336 -5.49 -6.62 -4.24
CA ALA A 336 -5.81 -5.25 -3.82
C ALA A 336 -4.63 -4.26 -3.95
N CYS A 337 -3.39 -4.74 -3.87
CA CYS A 337 -2.20 -3.89 -4.01
C CYS A 337 -1.86 -3.61 -5.48
N ASN A 338 -2.22 -4.56 -6.35
CA ASN A 338 -1.96 -4.53 -7.79
C ASN A 338 -3.23 -4.23 -8.62
N ALA A 339 -4.37 -3.94 -7.97
CA ALA A 339 -5.66 -3.79 -8.63
C ALA A 339 -5.70 -2.51 -9.47
N HIS A 340 -5.28 -2.62 -10.73
CA HIS A 340 -5.62 -1.67 -11.79
C HIS A 340 -7.12 -1.70 -12.15
N ALA A 341 -7.87 -2.74 -11.76
CA ALA A 341 -9.23 -2.99 -12.25
C ALA A 341 -10.35 -2.19 -11.55
N THR A 342 -10.11 -1.53 -10.41
CA THR A 342 -11.16 -0.79 -9.66
C THR A 342 -10.72 0.60 -9.18
N GLY A 343 -9.63 1.15 -9.71
CA GLY A 343 -9.20 2.54 -9.40
C GLY A 343 -8.67 2.76 -7.98
N SER A 344 -8.33 1.71 -7.23
CA SER A 344 -7.90 1.80 -5.82
C SER A 344 -6.54 1.14 -5.53
N SER A 345 -5.55 1.35 -6.41
CA SER A 345 -4.17 0.96 -6.13
C SER A 345 -3.63 1.68 -4.89
N TYR A 346 -2.85 0.98 -4.06
CA TYR A 346 -2.13 1.54 -2.92
C TYR A 346 -1.44 2.88 -3.24
N SER A 347 -0.86 2.98 -4.44
CA SER A 347 -0.15 4.18 -4.92
C SER A 347 -1.05 5.40 -5.08
N SER A 348 -2.31 5.23 -5.50
CA SER A 348 -3.24 6.35 -5.69
C SER A 348 -3.80 6.90 -4.38
N LYS A 349 -3.83 6.07 -3.33
CA LYS A 349 -4.30 6.47 -1.99
C LYS A 349 -3.28 7.31 -1.20
N GLN A 350 -2.04 7.41 -1.66
CA GLN A 350 -1.02 8.31 -1.09
C GLN A 350 -1.18 9.77 -1.55
N CYS A 351 -1.99 10.00 -2.60
CA CYS A 351 -2.21 11.32 -3.18
C CYS A 351 -3.29 12.10 -2.43
N SER A 352 -3.09 13.42 -2.34
CA SER A 352 -4.10 14.35 -1.87
C SER A 352 -5.16 14.57 -2.95
N ARG A 353 -6.30 15.16 -2.55
CA ARG A 353 -7.44 15.37 -3.46
C ARG A 353 -7.03 16.21 -4.66
N GLY A 354 -7.38 15.76 -5.86
CA GLY A 354 -7.08 16.44 -7.12
C GLY A 354 -5.76 16.02 -7.77
N TYR A 355 -4.99 15.14 -7.13
CA TYR A 355 -3.74 14.59 -7.64
C TYR A 355 -3.83 13.07 -7.81
N GLN A 356 -3.15 12.54 -8.83
CA GLN A 356 -3.08 11.12 -9.14
C GLN A 356 -1.78 10.74 -9.86
N GLY A 357 -1.62 9.44 -10.11
CA GLY A 357 -0.46 8.87 -10.80
C GLY A 357 0.80 8.82 -9.93
N ASN A 358 1.92 8.44 -10.56
CA ASN A 358 3.21 8.35 -9.87
C ASN A 358 3.63 9.71 -9.33
N LEU A 359 4.16 9.73 -8.10
CA LEU A 359 4.56 10.95 -7.38
C LEU A 359 3.42 11.97 -7.20
N CYS A 360 2.17 11.56 -7.42
CA CYS A 360 1.01 12.44 -7.43
C CYS A 360 1.21 13.66 -8.36
N GLY A 361 1.95 13.47 -9.46
CA GLY A 361 2.38 14.54 -10.35
C GLY A 361 1.37 14.92 -11.43
N VAL A 362 0.26 14.19 -11.54
CA VAL A 362 -0.77 14.39 -12.57
C VAL A 362 -2.08 14.82 -11.90
N CYS A 363 -2.84 15.70 -12.56
CA CYS A 363 -4.14 16.11 -12.05
C CYS A 363 -5.16 14.97 -12.20
N ALA A 364 -5.96 14.79 -11.16
CA ALA A 364 -7.09 13.87 -11.17
C ALA A 364 -8.22 14.41 -12.05
N ASP A 365 -9.15 13.55 -12.42
CA ASP A 365 -10.29 13.95 -13.25
C ASP A 365 -11.09 15.08 -12.58
N GLY A 366 -11.45 16.09 -13.37
CA GLY A 366 -12.08 17.32 -12.89
C GLY A 366 -11.11 18.37 -12.30
N PHE A 367 -9.80 18.13 -12.37
CA PHE A 367 -8.76 19.11 -12.01
C PHE A 367 -7.85 19.39 -13.20
N GLY A 368 -7.39 20.64 -13.32
CA GLY A 368 -6.44 21.10 -14.34
C GLY A 368 -5.18 21.72 -13.72
N SER A 369 -4.08 21.64 -14.44
CA SER A 369 -2.78 22.21 -14.02
C SER A 369 -2.79 23.74 -14.15
N LEU A 370 -2.60 24.46 -13.03
CA LEU A 370 -2.46 25.94 -13.01
C LEU A 370 -0.99 26.40 -13.09
N LYS A 371 -0.09 25.53 -12.64
CA LYS A 371 1.38 25.65 -12.68
C LYS A 371 1.94 24.23 -12.76
N PRO A 372 3.20 24.01 -13.18
CA PRO A 372 3.81 22.68 -13.13
C PRO A 372 3.58 21.99 -11.77
N PHE A 373 2.99 20.80 -11.80
CA PHE A 373 2.67 19.97 -10.63
C PHE A 373 1.68 20.58 -9.60
N THR A 374 0.89 21.59 -9.99
CA THR A 374 -0.14 22.21 -9.14
C THR A 374 -1.52 22.08 -9.78
N CYS A 375 -2.39 21.29 -9.16
CA CYS A 375 -3.71 20.98 -9.67
C CYS A 375 -4.79 21.80 -8.97
N THR A 376 -5.69 22.39 -9.76
CA THR A 376 -6.84 23.17 -9.29
C THR A 376 -8.13 22.63 -9.88
N ALA A 377 -9.23 22.75 -9.14
CA ALA A 377 -10.53 22.26 -9.61
C ALA A 377 -10.97 23.01 -10.87
N CYS A 378 -11.43 22.27 -11.87
CA CYS A 378 -11.95 22.84 -13.11
C CYS A 378 -13.26 23.60 -12.85
N SER A 379 -13.47 24.68 -13.60
CA SER A 379 -14.78 25.33 -13.71
C SER A 379 -15.74 24.48 -14.55
N GLN A 380 -17.02 24.84 -14.58
CA GLN A 380 -18.02 24.12 -15.38
C GLN A 380 -17.61 24.04 -16.86
N PRO A 381 -17.76 22.88 -17.54
CA PRO A 381 -17.35 22.72 -18.94
C PRO A 381 -17.99 23.74 -19.89
N SER A 382 -19.25 24.12 -19.64
CA SER A 382 -20.00 25.11 -20.41
C SER A 382 -19.36 26.50 -20.39
N VAL A 383 -18.89 26.95 -19.23
CA VAL A 383 -18.21 28.24 -19.04
C VAL A 383 -16.87 28.22 -19.78
N THR A 384 -16.13 27.12 -19.67
CA THR A 384 -14.83 26.94 -20.34
C THR A 384 -14.98 26.97 -21.86
N ILE A 385 -15.95 26.23 -22.41
CA ILE A 385 -16.24 26.22 -23.86
C ILE A 385 -16.70 27.62 -24.33
N GLY A 386 -17.55 28.30 -23.56
CA GLY A 386 -18.01 29.65 -23.88
C GLY A 386 -16.87 30.67 -23.94
N LEU A 387 -15.91 30.59 -23.02
CA LEU A 387 -14.71 31.44 -23.03
C LEU A 387 -13.82 31.18 -24.25
N TYR A 388 -13.63 29.92 -24.63
CA TYR A 388 -12.89 29.57 -25.86
C TYR A 388 -13.58 30.10 -27.13
N ALA A 389 -14.90 29.97 -27.22
CA ALA A 389 -15.67 30.49 -28.34
C ALA A 389 -15.58 32.03 -28.41
N ALA A 390 -15.71 32.72 -27.27
CA ALA A 390 -15.57 34.17 -27.19
C ALA A 390 -14.17 34.64 -27.60
N ALA A 391 -13.11 33.97 -27.15
CA ALA A 391 -11.74 34.27 -27.56
C ALA A 391 -11.54 34.08 -29.07
N ALA A 392 -12.08 33.02 -29.65
CA ALA A 392 -12.03 32.78 -31.10
C ALA A 392 -12.76 33.88 -31.89
N VAL A 393 -13.93 34.33 -31.43
CA VAL A 393 -14.69 35.42 -32.07
C VAL A 393 -13.92 36.74 -31.99
N VAL A 394 -13.35 37.07 -30.82
CA VAL A 394 -12.53 38.29 -30.64
C VAL A 394 -11.31 38.26 -31.55
N LEU A 395 -10.64 37.11 -31.66
CA LEU A 395 -9.48 36.93 -32.53
C LEU A 395 -9.87 37.08 -34.02
N LEU A 396 -11.00 36.49 -34.45
CA LEU A 396 -11.52 36.66 -35.80
C LEU A 396 -11.89 38.12 -36.08
N ALA A 397 -12.53 38.81 -35.14
CA ALA A 397 -12.88 40.22 -35.28
C ALA A 397 -11.64 41.12 -35.38
N PHE A 398 -10.62 40.85 -34.56
CA PHE A 398 -9.33 41.54 -34.64
C PHE A 398 -8.63 41.27 -35.97
N MET A 399 -8.62 40.03 -36.46
CA MET A 399 -8.07 39.68 -37.77
C MET A 399 -8.85 40.35 -38.92
N MET A 400 -10.18 40.42 -38.83
CA MET A 400 -10.99 41.18 -39.78
C MET A 400 -10.64 42.67 -39.78
N LEU A 401 -10.44 43.26 -38.60
CA LEU A 401 -10.03 44.65 -38.45
C LEU A 401 -8.64 44.88 -39.07
N LEU A 402 -7.65 44.03 -38.77
CA LEU A 402 -6.31 44.11 -39.37
C LEU A 402 -6.36 43.97 -40.90
N CYS A 403 -7.17 43.05 -41.41
CA CYS A 403 -7.36 42.87 -42.85
C CYS A 403 -7.99 44.11 -43.48
N HIS A 404 -8.99 44.71 -42.83
CA HIS A 404 -9.63 45.94 -43.27
C HIS A 404 -8.68 47.15 -43.24
N LEU A 405 -7.86 47.29 -42.20
CA LEU A 405 -6.83 48.32 -42.08
C LEU A 405 -5.74 48.16 -43.15
N ASN A 406 -5.35 46.92 -43.48
CA ASN A 406 -4.41 46.65 -44.58
C ASN A 406 -5.03 46.97 -45.95
N MET A 407 -6.29 46.60 -46.18
CA MET A 407 -7.00 46.85 -47.45
C MET A 407 -7.28 48.33 -47.70
N THR A 408 -7.63 49.09 -46.66
CA THR A 408 -7.80 50.55 -46.75
C THR A 408 -6.47 51.30 -46.81
N GLY A 409 -5.38 50.65 -46.36
CA GLY A 409 -4.01 51.15 -46.36
C GLY A 409 -3.22 50.93 -47.65
N SER A 410 -3.83 50.51 -48.77
CA SER A 410 -3.17 50.34 -50.08
C SER A 410 -2.57 51.63 -50.69
N ALA A 411 -2.60 52.76 -49.96
CA ALA A 411 -1.91 53.99 -50.34
C ALA A 411 -0.63 54.30 -49.53
N SER A 412 -0.22 53.49 -48.54
CA SER A 412 1.02 53.78 -47.80
C SER A 412 1.89 52.56 -47.51
N VAL A 413 3.16 52.73 -47.86
CA VAL A 413 4.33 51.83 -47.72
C VAL A 413 4.53 51.30 -46.29
N ALA A 414 3.84 51.86 -45.29
CA ALA A 414 3.94 51.48 -43.87
C ALA A 414 3.16 50.20 -43.51
N GLY A 415 2.07 49.88 -44.20
CA GLY A 415 1.20 48.73 -43.87
C GLY A 415 1.86 47.37 -44.16
N GLN A 416 2.52 47.23 -45.30
CA GLN A 416 3.22 45.99 -45.67
C GLN A 416 4.45 45.74 -44.79
N ALA A 417 5.22 46.78 -44.43
CA ALA A 417 6.39 46.63 -43.56
C ALA A 417 6.04 46.20 -42.13
N GLY A 418 4.88 46.61 -41.61
CA GLY A 418 4.41 46.23 -40.27
C GLY A 418 4.03 44.74 -40.15
N ALA A 419 3.45 44.16 -41.21
CA ALA A 419 3.01 42.77 -41.21
C ALA A 419 4.19 41.77 -41.20
N TYR A 420 5.26 42.02 -41.98
CA TYR A 420 6.44 41.16 -42.01
C TYR A 420 7.28 41.27 -40.72
N MET A 421 7.37 42.46 -40.12
CA MET A 421 8.00 42.65 -38.80
C MET A 421 7.27 41.86 -37.69
N LEU A 422 5.93 41.79 -37.73
CA LEU A 422 5.15 41.02 -36.75
C LEU A 422 5.41 39.50 -36.85
N ILE A 423 5.56 38.97 -38.07
CA ILE A 423 5.79 37.54 -38.32
C ILE A 423 7.18 37.11 -37.84
N VAL A 424 8.19 37.98 -37.98
CA VAL A 424 9.59 37.73 -37.56
C VAL A 424 9.78 37.85 -36.06
N VAL A 425 9.20 38.89 -35.44
CA VAL A 425 9.37 39.16 -34.01
C VAL A 425 8.78 38.05 -33.14
N GLY A 426 7.78 37.33 -33.64
CA GLY A 426 7.22 36.23 -32.88
C GLY A 426 7.99 34.90 -33.02
N ILE A 427 8.99 34.75 -33.90
CA ILE A 427 9.75 33.49 -33.94
C ILE A 427 10.43 33.36 -32.58
N ASN A 428 10.20 32.26 -31.89
CA ASN A 428 10.54 32.05 -30.48
C ASN A 428 12.06 31.83 -30.32
N ILE A 429 12.82 32.88 -30.63
CA ILE A 429 14.27 32.91 -30.65
C ILE A 429 14.70 33.47 -29.30
N GLN A 430 15.53 32.71 -28.59
CA GLN A 430 16.10 33.16 -27.32
C GLN A 430 17.10 34.30 -27.59
N LEU A 431 16.62 35.53 -27.52
CA LEU A 431 17.48 36.72 -27.50
C LEU A 431 18.21 36.83 -26.15
N PRO A 432 19.44 37.37 -26.13
CA PRO A 432 20.13 37.72 -24.88
C PRO A 432 19.29 38.73 -24.06
N GLU A 433 19.32 38.63 -22.73
CA GLU A 433 18.48 39.40 -21.80
C GLU A 433 18.46 40.92 -22.06
N ALA A 434 19.57 41.49 -22.54
CA ALA A 434 19.69 42.91 -22.85
C ALA A 434 18.83 43.40 -24.03
N LEU A 435 18.40 42.51 -24.93
CA LEU A 435 17.54 42.83 -26.08
C LEU A 435 16.10 42.29 -25.94
N ALA A 436 15.83 41.51 -24.89
CA ALA A 436 14.53 40.87 -24.68
C ALA A 436 13.44 41.85 -24.21
N LEU A 437 13.79 42.90 -23.45
CA LEU A 437 12.81 43.82 -22.84
C LEU A 437 11.81 44.48 -23.83
N PRO A 438 12.24 45.11 -24.94
CA PRO A 438 11.28 45.73 -25.86
C PRO A 438 10.42 44.72 -26.63
N VAL A 439 10.95 43.52 -26.90
CA VAL A 439 10.24 42.44 -27.61
C VAL A 439 9.24 41.74 -26.68
N THR A 440 9.63 41.51 -25.43
CA THR A 440 8.75 40.93 -24.40
C THR A 440 7.59 41.86 -24.07
N ALA A 441 7.81 43.19 -23.94
CA ALA A 441 6.72 44.15 -23.75
C ALA A 441 5.64 44.07 -24.85
N LEU A 442 6.06 43.78 -26.09
CA LEU A 442 5.14 43.53 -27.22
C LEU A 442 4.45 42.17 -27.15
N SER A 443 5.15 41.13 -26.65
CA SER A 443 4.55 39.80 -26.46
C SER A 443 3.56 39.75 -25.29
N TRP A 444 3.73 40.58 -24.26
CA TRP A 444 2.80 40.71 -23.12
C TRP A 444 1.42 41.23 -23.55
N LEU A 445 1.35 42.14 -24.53
CA LEU A 445 0.09 42.60 -25.15
C LEU A 445 -0.67 41.48 -25.87
N TRP A 446 0.01 40.44 -26.33
CA TRP A 446 -0.59 39.28 -27.00
C TRP A 446 -0.79 38.06 -26.09
N ALA A 447 0.06 37.89 -25.08
CA ALA A 447 -0.05 36.83 -24.08
C ALA A 447 -1.26 37.02 -23.16
N ALA A 448 -1.83 38.22 -23.06
CA ALA A 448 -3.09 38.45 -22.35
C ALA A 448 -4.30 37.70 -22.97
N ALA A 449 -4.20 37.22 -24.21
CA ALA A 449 -5.18 36.32 -24.83
C ALA A 449 -4.86 34.82 -24.63
N ALA A 450 -3.66 34.49 -24.13
CA ALA A 450 -3.36 33.17 -23.60
C ALA A 450 -3.98 33.10 -22.20
N ALA A 451 -5.21 32.58 -22.16
CA ALA A 451 -5.98 32.33 -20.97
C ALA A 451 -5.12 31.82 -19.78
N PRO A 452 -5.45 32.18 -18.53
CA PRO A 452 -4.81 31.61 -17.35
C PRO A 452 -4.89 30.08 -17.42
N GLU A 453 -3.85 29.38 -16.95
CA GLU A 453 -3.70 27.92 -17.01
C GLU A 453 -4.89 27.13 -16.41
N SER A 454 -5.87 27.78 -15.76
CA SER A 454 -7.19 27.24 -15.38
C SER A 454 -8.16 26.93 -16.54
N LEU A 455 -7.85 27.32 -17.77
CA LEU A 455 -8.65 27.05 -18.97
C LEU A 455 -8.07 25.89 -19.80
N GLY A 456 -7.09 25.13 -19.30
CA GLY A 456 -6.50 24.02 -20.02
C GLY A 456 -7.55 23.06 -20.62
N ILE A 457 -7.23 22.47 -21.78
CA ILE A 457 -8.10 21.49 -22.49
C ILE A 457 -8.55 20.30 -21.61
N GLU A 458 -7.83 20.06 -20.52
CA GLU A 458 -8.18 19.13 -19.44
C GLU A 458 -9.59 19.42 -18.88
N CYS A 459 -9.93 20.70 -18.69
CA CYS A 459 -11.20 21.14 -18.13
C CYS A 459 -12.34 21.28 -19.16
N ALA A 460 -12.01 21.39 -20.45
CA ALA A 460 -13.02 21.49 -21.52
C ALA A 460 -13.70 20.14 -21.79
N PHE A 461 -12.96 19.05 -21.64
CA PHE A 461 -13.43 17.69 -21.92
C PHE A 461 -13.03 16.75 -20.77
N PRO A 462 -13.77 16.73 -19.65
CA PRO A 462 -13.40 15.94 -18.48
C PRO A 462 -13.55 14.42 -18.68
N GLU A 463 -14.48 13.96 -19.52
CA GLU A 463 -14.77 12.54 -19.74
C GLU A 463 -14.57 12.18 -21.22
N SER A 464 -13.44 11.54 -21.57
CA SER A 464 -13.22 10.98 -22.90
C SER A 464 -12.39 9.71 -22.82
N GLU A 465 -12.76 8.66 -23.55
CA GLU A 465 -11.98 7.40 -23.66
C GLU A 465 -10.59 7.60 -24.30
N ILE A 466 -10.37 8.75 -24.93
CA ILE A 466 -9.11 9.11 -25.59
C ILE A 466 -8.08 9.56 -24.54
N PRO A 467 -6.85 9.01 -24.54
CA PRO A 467 -5.77 9.45 -23.66
C PRO A 467 -5.48 10.95 -23.79
N LEU A 468 -5.28 11.62 -22.66
CA LEU A 468 -5.04 13.07 -22.59
C LEU A 468 -3.98 13.61 -23.58
N PRO A 469 -2.83 12.93 -23.82
CA PRO A 469 -1.86 13.39 -24.81
C PRO A 469 -2.42 13.46 -26.23
N LEU A 470 -3.22 12.45 -26.62
CA LEU A 470 -3.81 12.39 -27.96
C LEU A 470 -4.86 13.49 -28.14
N ARG A 471 -5.65 13.78 -27.10
CA ARG A 471 -6.62 14.89 -27.12
C ARG A 471 -5.94 16.25 -27.28
N LYS A 472 -4.83 16.48 -26.58
CA LYS A 472 -3.99 17.68 -26.75
C LYS A 472 -3.52 17.80 -28.20
N VAL A 473 -2.96 16.73 -28.77
CA VAL A 473 -2.46 16.72 -30.16
C VAL A 473 -3.57 17.03 -31.17
N VAL A 474 -4.72 16.36 -31.06
CA VAL A 474 -5.86 16.57 -31.99
C VAL A 474 -6.36 18.02 -31.90
N PHE A 475 -6.52 18.57 -30.71
CA PHE A 475 -7.00 19.94 -30.55
C PHE A 475 -6.01 20.97 -31.10
N TYR A 476 -4.71 20.84 -30.75
CA TYR A 476 -3.68 21.74 -31.27
C TYR A 476 -3.46 21.60 -32.78
N LEU A 477 -3.84 20.48 -33.40
CA LEU A 477 -3.79 20.31 -34.85
C LEU A 477 -5.04 20.89 -35.54
N CYS A 478 -6.23 20.59 -35.03
CA CYS A 478 -7.51 20.97 -35.64
C CYS A 478 -7.82 22.46 -35.51
N MET A 479 -7.49 23.08 -34.37
CA MET A 479 -7.83 24.49 -34.11
C MET A 479 -7.14 25.45 -35.11
N PRO A 480 -5.82 25.31 -35.39
CA PRO A 480 -5.16 25.98 -36.51
C PRO A 480 -5.79 25.80 -37.88
N LEU A 481 -6.16 24.57 -38.23
CA LEU A 481 -6.75 24.25 -39.53
C LEU A 481 -8.14 24.89 -39.67
N ALA A 482 -8.94 24.88 -38.60
CA ALA A 482 -10.23 25.56 -38.55
C ALA A 482 -10.08 27.08 -38.64
N MET A 483 -9.09 27.66 -37.95
CA MET A 483 -8.77 29.08 -38.08
C MET A 483 -8.30 29.45 -39.49
N LEU A 484 -7.45 28.63 -40.09
CA LEU A 484 -6.97 28.82 -41.47
C LEU A 484 -8.12 28.77 -42.47
N ALA A 485 -9.02 27.79 -42.33
CA ALA A 485 -10.21 27.68 -43.15
C ALA A 485 -11.13 28.91 -42.97
N ALA A 486 -11.35 29.36 -41.73
CA ALA A 486 -12.13 30.57 -41.45
C ALA A 486 -11.49 31.82 -42.08
N LEU A 487 -10.16 31.97 -41.99
CA LEU A 487 -9.41 33.06 -42.62
C LEU A 487 -9.57 33.05 -44.15
N LEU A 488 -9.40 31.90 -44.78
CA LEU A 488 -9.57 31.74 -46.22
C LEU A 488 -11.01 32.03 -46.67
N CYS A 489 -12.01 31.59 -45.91
CA CYS A 489 -13.42 31.88 -46.18
C CYS A 489 -13.71 33.38 -46.08
N VAL A 490 -13.27 34.04 -44.99
CA VAL A 490 -13.46 35.49 -44.80
C VAL A 490 -12.76 36.29 -45.91
N GLN A 491 -11.53 35.91 -46.27
CA GLN A 491 -10.79 36.55 -47.36
C GLN A 491 -11.43 36.31 -48.72
N GLY A 492 -11.94 35.10 -48.98
CA GLY A 492 -12.68 34.78 -50.19
C GLY A 492 -13.94 35.65 -50.35
N VAL A 493 -14.66 35.90 -49.25
CA VAL A 493 -15.82 36.81 -49.24
C VAL A 493 -15.40 38.26 -49.49
N ILE A 494 -14.30 38.72 -48.91
CA ILE A 494 -13.77 40.08 -49.12
C ILE A 494 -13.34 40.28 -50.59
N ILE A 495 -12.64 39.32 -51.18
CA ILE A 495 -12.19 39.37 -52.58
C ILE A 495 -13.41 39.36 -53.53
N MET A 496 -14.42 38.54 -53.25
CA MET A 496 -15.65 38.51 -54.05
C MET A 496 -16.51 39.79 -53.90
N GLY A 497 -16.39 40.51 -52.78
CA GLY A 497 -17.14 41.74 -52.51
C GLY A 497 -16.58 43.01 -53.18
N VAL A 498 -15.34 43.00 -53.67
CA VAL A 498 -14.67 44.18 -54.26
C VAL A 498 -14.47 43.96 -55.77
N SER A 499 -15.50 44.25 -56.56
CA SER A 499 -15.44 44.19 -58.03
C SER A 499 -14.59 45.32 -58.61
N ARG A 500 -13.30 45.10 -58.89
CA ARG A 500 -12.48 45.94 -59.81
C ARG A 500 -11.51 45.08 -60.66
N PRO A 501 -11.18 45.49 -61.92
CA PRO A 501 -10.44 44.67 -62.91
C PRO A 501 -8.90 44.84 -62.82
N PRO A 502 -8.12 44.40 -63.84
CA PRO A 502 -7.44 43.12 -64.00
C PRO A 502 -6.18 42.89 -63.12
N CYS A 503 -5.94 43.72 -62.10
CA CYS A 503 -4.74 43.61 -61.24
C CYS A 503 -4.88 42.63 -60.05
N CYS A 504 -5.98 41.87 -59.95
CA CYS A 504 -6.33 41.08 -58.76
C CYS A 504 -5.49 39.81 -58.53
N TYR A 505 -4.77 39.28 -59.54
CA TYR A 505 -3.99 38.05 -59.32
C TYR A 505 -2.85 38.28 -58.31
N TRP A 506 -2.24 39.47 -58.32
CA TRP A 506 -1.10 39.74 -57.46
C TRP A 506 -1.51 39.94 -56.00
N GLU A 507 -2.71 40.47 -55.75
CA GLU A 507 -3.29 40.54 -54.40
C GLU A 507 -3.53 39.12 -53.84
N CYS A 508 -4.00 38.19 -54.67
CA CYS A 508 -4.10 36.77 -54.30
C CYS A 508 -2.73 36.15 -53.99
N VAL A 509 -1.66 36.54 -54.70
CA VAL A 509 -0.30 36.05 -54.45
C VAL A 509 0.26 36.58 -53.13
N VAL A 510 0.05 37.86 -52.80
CA VAL A 510 0.49 38.46 -51.51
C VAL A 510 -0.28 37.85 -50.33
N VAL A 511 -1.57 37.55 -50.50
CA VAL A 511 -2.37 36.85 -49.49
C VAL A 511 -1.89 35.40 -49.34
N PHE A 512 -1.66 34.68 -50.44
CA PHE A 512 -1.13 33.32 -50.41
C PHE A 512 0.23 33.24 -49.74
N GLU A 513 1.13 34.18 -50.02
CA GLU A 513 2.40 34.34 -49.33
C GLU A 513 2.22 34.45 -47.81
N THR A 514 1.33 35.34 -47.36
CA THR A 514 1.08 35.58 -45.93
C THR A 514 0.52 34.30 -45.27
N VAL A 515 -0.37 33.59 -45.96
CA VAL A 515 -0.95 32.32 -45.52
C VAL A 515 0.12 31.23 -45.38
N VAL A 516 1.05 31.11 -46.34
CA VAL A 516 2.14 30.13 -46.28
C VAL A 516 3.09 30.42 -45.12
N LEU A 517 3.44 31.69 -44.87
CA LEU A 517 4.29 32.07 -43.74
C LEU A 517 3.61 31.81 -42.39
N VAL A 518 2.31 32.09 -42.27
CA VAL A 518 1.51 31.75 -41.08
C VAL A 518 1.40 30.23 -40.91
N ALA A 519 1.24 29.46 -42.00
CA ALA A 519 1.18 28.01 -41.94
C ALA A 519 2.49 27.38 -41.45
N ILE A 520 3.65 27.82 -41.96
CA ILE A 520 4.97 27.37 -41.46
C ILE A 520 5.10 27.66 -39.98
N ARG A 521 4.54 28.78 -39.52
CA ARG A 521 4.57 29.13 -38.11
C ARG A 521 3.71 28.22 -37.25
N VAL A 522 2.47 28.00 -37.64
CA VAL A 522 1.53 27.23 -36.81
C VAL A 522 1.84 25.74 -36.85
N PHE A 523 2.15 25.19 -38.03
CA PHE A 523 2.44 23.77 -38.20
C PHE A 523 3.91 23.41 -37.94
N GLY A 524 4.84 24.36 -38.10
CA GLY A 524 6.28 24.12 -37.94
C GLY A 524 6.77 24.11 -36.49
N TRP A 525 5.94 24.39 -35.48
CA TRP A 525 6.36 24.34 -34.07
C TRP A 525 6.85 22.92 -33.68
N THR A 526 6.24 21.87 -34.23
CA THR A 526 6.66 20.48 -33.98
C THR A 526 8.04 20.15 -34.53
N LEU A 527 8.51 20.88 -35.55
CA LEU A 527 9.81 20.68 -36.20
C LEU A 527 10.96 21.32 -35.42
N GLY A 528 10.67 22.08 -34.36
CA GLY A 528 11.67 22.82 -33.58
C GLY A 528 12.13 24.12 -34.26
N PRO A 529 12.69 25.07 -33.49
CA PRO A 529 12.92 26.45 -33.93
C PRO A 529 13.88 26.57 -35.12
N PHE A 530 14.84 25.65 -35.24
CA PHE A 530 15.82 25.66 -36.33
C PHE A 530 15.19 25.33 -37.68
N TYR A 531 14.50 24.18 -37.77
CA TYR A 531 13.86 23.75 -39.02
C TYR A 531 12.69 24.66 -39.40
N GLN A 532 11.98 25.18 -38.40
CA GLN A 532 10.95 26.20 -38.61
C GLN A 532 11.52 27.48 -39.24
N GLY A 533 12.62 28.02 -38.69
CA GLY A 533 13.29 29.19 -39.26
C GLY A 533 13.88 28.92 -40.64
N LEU A 534 14.39 27.71 -40.89
CA LEU A 534 14.90 27.32 -42.21
C LEU A 534 13.78 27.31 -43.26
N ALA A 535 12.62 26.74 -42.93
CA ALA A 535 11.46 26.72 -43.81
C ALA A 535 10.96 28.14 -44.15
N VAL A 536 10.92 29.05 -43.16
CA VAL A 536 10.61 30.47 -43.40
C VAL A 536 11.61 31.09 -44.38
N ASN A 537 12.92 30.89 -44.19
CA ASN A 537 13.94 31.45 -45.09
C ASN A 537 13.83 30.93 -46.52
N VAL A 538 13.56 29.63 -46.71
CA VAL A 538 13.35 29.04 -48.04
C VAL A 538 12.14 29.68 -48.73
N VAL A 539 11.03 29.83 -48.03
CA VAL A 539 9.83 30.44 -48.60
C VAL A 539 10.01 31.92 -48.91
N VAL A 540 10.62 32.70 -48.00
CA VAL A 540 10.94 34.12 -48.27
C VAL A 540 11.89 34.26 -49.47
N ALA A 541 12.87 33.37 -49.62
CA ALA A 541 13.77 33.37 -50.79
C ALA A 541 13.02 33.06 -52.09
N LEU A 542 12.12 32.08 -52.10
CA LEU A 542 11.28 31.77 -53.26
C LEU A 542 10.39 32.95 -53.64
N ILE A 543 9.78 33.62 -52.66
CA ILE A 543 8.97 34.82 -52.90
C ILE A 543 9.83 35.95 -53.48
N LEU A 544 11.03 36.18 -52.93
CA LEU A 544 11.96 37.18 -53.45
C LEU A 544 12.33 36.91 -54.91
N ILE A 545 12.56 35.65 -55.28
CA ILE A 545 12.83 35.23 -56.66
C ILE A 545 11.62 35.53 -57.55
N VAL A 546 10.40 35.19 -57.10
CA VAL A 546 9.16 35.49 -57.85
C VAL A 546 9.00 37.00 -58.05
N LEU A 547 9.27 37.81 -57.02
CA LEU A 547 9.22 39.27 -57.10
C LEU A 547 10.23 39.84 -58.11
N LEU A 548 11.43 39.26 -58.20
CA LEU A 548 12.47 39.66 -59.16
C LEU A 548 12.10 39.31 -60.60
N VAL A 549 11.50 38.14 -60.82
CA VAL A 549 11.15 37.60 -62.16
C VAL A 549 9.87 38.22 -62.70
N VAL A 550 8.81 38.25 -61.88
CA VAL A 550 7.46 38.61 -62.34
C VAL A 550 7.25 40.13 -62.36
N ARG A 551 8.01 40.90 -61.58
CA ARG A 551 7.93 42.37 -61.45
C ARG A 551 6.50 42.92 -61.48
N PRO A 552 5.66 42.51 -60.52
CA PRO A 552 4.21 42.70 -60.59
C PRO A 552 3.74 44.12 -60.25
N TYR A 553 4.62 44.97 -59.71
CA TYR A 553 4.25 46.30 -59.27
C TYR A 553 4.29 47.30 -60.42
N ALA A 554 3.13 47.90 -60.73
CA ALA A 554 3.00 48.97 -61.74
C ALA A 554 3.84 50.22 -61.41
N HIS A 555 4.17 50.45 -60.14
CA HIS A 555 5.05 51.55 -59.71
C HIS A 555 6.43 51.03 -59.32
N GLN A 556 7.44 51.45 -60.08
CA GLN A 556 8.84 51.03 -59.94
C GLN A 556 9.47 51.37 -58.58
N ARG A 557 8.90 52.33 -57.84
CA ARG A 557 9.34 52.69 -56.48
C ARG A 557 8.81 51.72 -55.43
N THR A 558 7.53 51.36 -55.51
CA THR A 558 6.89 50.39 -54.60
C THR A 558 7.51 49.01 -54.75
N GLY A 559 7.79 48.59 -55.99
CA GLY A 559 8.49 47.32 -56.24
C GLY A 559 9.91 47.28 -55.69
N ARG A 560 10.65 48.39 -55.72
CA ARG A 560 11.98 48.48 -55.11
C ARG A 560 11.93 48.39 -53.58
N VAL A 561 10.94 49.02 -52.95
CA VAL A 561 10.78 48.93 -51.49
C VAL A 561 10.39 47.53 -51.05
N ALA A 562 9.45 46.88 -51.75
CA ALA A 562 9.07 45.50 -51.47
C ALA A 562 10.27 44.54 -51.62
N LEU A 563 11.08 44.72 -52.68
CA LEU A 563 12.29 43.93 -52.90
C LEU A 563 13.34 44.15 -51.80
N HIS A 564 13.58 45.40 -51.41
CA HIS A 564 14.51 45.72 -50.32
C HIS A 564 14.01 45.18 -48.97
N GLY A 565 12.70 45.19 -48.73
CA GLY A 565 12.07 44.64 -47.53
C GLY A 565 12.23 43.13 -47.45
N MET A 566 11.93 42.42 -48.53
CA MET A 566 12.07 40.95 -48.58
C MET A 566 13.55 40.51 -48.55
N GLY A 567 14.45 41.29 -49.14
CA GLY A 567 15.89 41.07 -49.03
C GLY A 567 16.41 41.27 -47.60
N CYS A 568 15.97 42.34 -46.92
CA CYS A 568 16.30 42.60 -45.51
C CYS A 568 15.75 41.49 -44.61
N LEU A 569 14.51 41.07 -44.86
CA LEU A 569 13.85 39.98 -44.16
C LEU A 569 14.66 38.69 -44.25
N LEU A 570 14.97 38.24 -45.46
CA LEU A 570 15.75 37.02 -45.72
C LEU A 570 17.12 37.04 -45.04
N LEU A 571 17.84 38.16 -45.15
CA LEU A 571 19.19 38.28 -44.62
C LEU A 571 19.19 38.28 -43.08
N THR A 572 18.23 38.96 -42.48
CA THR A 572 18.11 39.07 -41.02
C THR A 572 17.56 37.77 -40.42
N SER A 573 16.59 37.10 -41.05
CA SER A 573 16.12 35.79 -40.59
C SER A 573 17.16 34.68 -40.77
N TYR A 574 18.04 34.77 -41.77
CA TYR A 574 19.15 33.84 -41.94
C TYR A 574 20.26 34.07 -40.90
N ALA A 575 20.61 35.34 -40.62
CA ALA A 575 21.59 35.66 -39.57
C ALA A 575 21.14 35.12 -38.20
N VAL A 576 19.87 35.26 -37.87
CA VAL A 576 19.32 34.85 -36.57
C VAL A 576 19.22 33.31 -36.44
N LEU A 577 19.09 32.56 -37.54
CA LEU A 577 19.17 31.08 -37.51
C LEU A 577 20.49 30.59 -36.90
N SER A 578 21.59 31.33 -37.05
CA SER A 578 22.88 30.95 -36.47
C SER A 578 22.92 31.03 -34.94
N PHE A 579 21.92 31.65 -34.30
CA PHE A 579 21.75 31.65 -32.85
C PHE A 579 21.00 30.41 -32.35
N VAL A 580 20.29 29.71 -33.23
CA VAL A 580 19.48 28.54 -32.87
C VAL A 580 20.36 27.29 -32.89
N ARG A 581 20.45 26.60 -31.74
CA ARG A 581 21.32 25.43 -31.54
C ARG A 581 20.91 24.29 -32.48
N CYS A 582 21.80 23.92 -33.41
CA CYS A 582 21.73 22.66 -34.15
C CYS A 582 22.92 21.79 -33.72
N GLY A 583 22.67 20.71 -32.98
CA GLY A 583 23.74 19.75 -32.61
C GLY A 583 24.54 20.06 -31.33
N GLY A 584 24.04 20.88 -30.41
CA GLY A 584 24.58 20.98 -29.04
C GLY A 584 25.73 21.98 -28.80
N ALA A 585 26.36 22.53 -29.85
CA ALA A 585 27.34 23.60 -29.70
C ALA A 585 26.66 24.98 -29.69
N ALA A 586 26.88 25.77 -28.64
CA ALA A 586 26.41 27.16 -28.56
C ALA A 586 27.40 28.10 -29.24
N ALA A 587 26.92 29.05 -30.03
CA ALA A 587 27.76 30.09 -30.62
C ALA A 587 28.37 30.96 -29.52
N GLY A 588 29.65 31.36 -29.68
CA GLY A 588 30.37 32.17 -28.69
C GLY A 588 29.70 33.53 -28.47
N ARG A 589 29.75 34.04 -27.23
CA ARG A 589 29.13 35.31 -26.83
C ARG A 589 29.53 36.48 -27.74
N GLU A 590 30.79 36.55 -28.14
CA GLU A 590 31.31 37.58 -29.05
C GLU A 590 30.70 37.50 -30.46
N TYR A 591 30.53 36.29 -30.98
CA TYR A 591 29.88 36.07 -32.28
C TYR A 591 28.40 36.48 -32.25
N VAL A 592 27.68 36.10 -31.19
CA VAL A 592 26.26 36.45 -31.02
C VAL A 592 26.08 37.97 -30.92
N LEU A 593 26.98 38.65 -30.21
CA LEU A 593 26.92 40.10 -30.02
C LEU A 593 27.27 40.85 -31.32
N ALA A 594 28.33 40.43 -32.02
CA ALA A 594 28.73 41.02 -33.31
C ALA A 594 27.64 40.85 -34.39
N LEU A 595 27.08 39.65 -34.53
CA LEU A 595 26.03 39.38 -35.51
C LEU A 595 24.69 40.02 -35.12
N GLY A 596 24.41 40.12 -33.81
CA GLY A 596 23.26 40.84 -33.29
C GLY A 596 23.30 42.32 -33.64
N VAL A 597 24.45 42.97 -33.43
CA VAL A 597 24.67 44.38 -33.83
C VAL A 597 24.54 44.54 -35.34
N ALA A 598 25.14 43.65 -36.14
CA ALA A 598 25.02 43.69 -37.59
C ALA A 598 23.56 43.59 -38.04
N THR A 599 22.78 42.69 -37.46
CA THR A 599 21.34 42.51 -37.74
C THR A 599 20.54 43.78 -37.44
N VAL A 600 20.82 44.44 -36.32
CA VAL A 600 20.17 45.71 -35.95
C VAL A 600 20.54 46.82 -36.95
N VAL A 601 21.82 46.93 -37.32
CA VAL A 601 22.29 47.93 -38.30
C VAL A 601 21.64 47.73 -39.66
N ILE A 602 21.55 46.48 -40.15
CA ILE A 602 20.91 46.16 -41.44
C ILE A 602 19.42 46.58 -41.44
N ASN A 603 18.69 46.25 -40.38
CA ASN A 603 17.28 46.67 -40.23
C ASN A 603 17.15 48.20 -40.13
N LEU A 604 18.04 48.87 -39.40
CA LEU A 604 18.03 50.33 -39.27
C LEU A 604 18.29 51.01 -40.62
N VAL A 605 19.26 50.52 -41.40
CA VAL A 605 19.56 51.01 -42.76
C VAL A 605 18.34 50.84 -43.67
N PHE A 606 17.64 49.71 -43.60
CA PHE A 606 16.41 49.50 -44.36
C PHE A 606 15.32 50.50 -43.95
N VAL A 607 15.05 50.65 -42.65
CA VAL A 607 14.04 51.61 -42.13
C VAL A 607 14.39 53.04 -42.55
N CYS A 608 15.64 53.46 -42.38
CA CYS A 608 16.12 54.77 -42.82
C CYS A 608 15.95 54.97 -44.33
N SER A 609 16.21 53.94 -45.14
CA SER A 609 15.97 53.97 -46.60
C SER A 609 14.49 54.16 -46.94
N VAL A 610 13.57 53.47 -46.24
CA VAL A 610 12.12 53.62 -46.44
C VAL A 610 11.65 55.01 -46.02
N VAL A 611 12.08 55.49 -44.85
CA VAL A 611 11.76 56.84 -44.35
C VAL A 611 12.29 57.92 -45.30
N TRP A 612 13.52 57.78 -45.80
CA TRP A 612 14.10 58.69 -46.79
C TRP A 612 13.28 58.74 -48.09
N GLN A 613 12.82 57.60 -48.58
CA GLN A 613 11.99 57.52 -49.79
C GLN A 613 10.60 58.14 -49.56
N LEU A 614 10.00 57.93 -48.38
CA LEU A 614 8.74 58.56 -47.96
C LEU A 614 8.87 60.09 -47.83
N LEU A 615 9.94 60.58 -47.20
CA LEU A 615 10.21 62.01 -47.06
C LEU A 615 10.41 62.68 -48.41
N ARG A 616 11.12 62.03 -49.35
CA ARG A 616 11.24 62.53 -50.74
C ARG A 616 9.91 62.53 -51.49
N TYR A 617 9.03 61.56 -51.25
CA TYR A 617 7.69 61.53 -51.84
C TYR A 617 6.83 62.70 -51.31
N LEU A 618 6.84 62.92 -49.99
CA LEU A 618 6.15 64.03 -49.35
C LEU A 618 6.72 65.41 -49.75
N ALA A 619 8.04 65.51 -49.96
CA ALA A 619 8.67 66.72 -50.47
C ALA A 619 8.34 66.98 -51.96
N GLY A 620 8.21 65.93 -52.77
CA GLY A 620 7.78 66.03 -54.18
C GLY A 620 6.35 66.54 -54.34
N LEU A 621 5.44 66.18 -53.42
CA LEU A 621 4.08 66.73 -53.38
C LEU A 621 4.04 68.24 -53.08
N ARG A 622 5.08 68.80 -52.46
CA ARG A 622 5.18 70.25 -52.19
C ARG A 622 5.79 71.06 -53.35
N CYS A 623 6.38 70.42 -54.36
CA CYS A 623 6.95 71.09 -55.55
C CYS A 623 6.12 70.87 -56.84
N GLY A 624 4.98 70.17 -56.76
CA GLY A 624 4.09 69.86 -57.87
C GLY A 624 2.84 70.74 -57.99
N GLN A 625 2.92 72.03 -57.66
CA GLN A 625 1.97 73.04 -58.12
C GLN A 625 2.66 73.97 -59.12
N ALA A 626 2.95 73.46 -60.31
CA ALA A 626 3.12 74.26 -61.53
C ALA A 626 3.09 73.32 -62.76
N HIS A 627 2.26 73.67 -63.73
CA HIS A 627 2.00 73.01 -65.02
C HIS A 627 1.14 71.74 -65.04
N ILE A 628 -0.16 72.00 -65.19
CA ILE A 628 -1.06 71.19 -66.03
C ILE A 628 -0.68 71.49 -67.50
N PRO A 629 -0.44 70.47 -68.34
CA PRO A 629 -0.83 70.53 -69.73
C PRO A 629 -2.01 69.60 -69.97
N GLU A 630 -3.08 70.25 -70.39
CA GLU A 630 -4.25 69.72 -71.06
C GLU A 630 -3.83 69.02 -72.36
N GLN A 631 -4.68 68.09 -72.83
CA GLN A 631 -4.62 67.34 -74.11
C GLN A 631 -3.85 66.00 -74.09
N LEU A 632 -4.56 64.87 -74.07
CA LEU A 632 -5.11 64.28 -75.29
C LEU A 632 -6.10 63.14 -74.96
N THR A 633 -7.30 63.29 -75.49
CA THR A 633 -8.35 62.30 -75.64
C THR A 633 -7.95 61.16 -76.57
N LEU A 634 -8.41 59.95 -76.22
CA LEU A 634 -8.90 58.84 -77.06
C LEU A 634 -8.06 58.34 -78.25
N GLU A 635 -7.76 57.03 -78.27
CA GLU A 635 -8.32 56.12 -79.29
C GLU A 635 -8.30 54.64 -78.81
N VAL A 636 -9.51 54.07 -78.84
CA VAL A 636 -10.00 52.67 -78.94
C VAL A 636 -9.19 51.51 -78.36
#